data_AF-A0A4Z2ENZ5-F1
#
_entry.id   AF-A0A4Z2ENZ5-F1
#
_cell.length_a   1.000
_cell.length_b   1.000
_cell.length_c   1.000
_cell.angle_alpha   90.00
_cell.angle_beta   90.00
_cell.angle_gamma   90.00
#
_symmetry.space_group_name_H-M   'P 1'
#
loop_
_entity.id
_entity.type
_entity.pdbx_description
1 polymer ?
#
loop_
_entity_poly.entity_id
_entity_poly.type
_entity_poly.pdbx_seq_one_letter_code
_entity_poly.pdbx_strand_id
1 'polypeptide(L)'
;MQKSPVEDANFLSKYFFWWTTPLLRKGFQKKLELTDVYKAPSFDLADNLSERLERFVVYMPRVFWCCSYVYIYIYIYIYIYNLYICIYIYIYMYLESCCSLLEDAGRDGHLHIEP
;
A
#
# COMPACT_ATOMS: atom_id res chain seq x y z
N MET A 1 -1.21 -27.23 -34.85
CA MET A 1 -0.45 -26.62 -33.73
C MET A 1 -0.79 -27.36 -32.46
N GLN A 2 0.22 -27.84 -31.73
CA GLN A 2 0.06 -28.68 -30.54
C GLN A 2 -0.33 -27.83 -29.32
N LYS A 3 -1.30 -28.29 -28.52
CA LYS A 3 -1.77 -27.62 -27.30
C LYS A 3 -0.63 -27.55 -26.28
N SER A 4 -0.46 -26.41 -25.61
CA SER A 4 0.69 -26.21 -24.72
C SER A 4 0.52 -27.07 -23.44
N PRO A 5 1.55 -27.83 -23.03
CA PRO A 5 1.50 -28.65 -21.81
C PRO A 5 1.39 -27.81 -20.52
N VAL A 6 1.45 -26.48 -20.64
CA VAL A 6 1.24 -25.51 -19.55
C VAL A 6 -0.22 -25.54 -19.06
N GLU A 7 -1.18 -25.87 -19.92
CA GLU A 7 -2.60 -25.90 -19.54
C GLU A 7 -2.95 -27.13 -18.66
N ASP A 8 -2.23 -28.25 -18.81
CA ASP A 8 -2.44 -29.50 -18.04
C ASP A 8 -1.43 -29.68 -16.87
N ALA A 9 -0.50 -28.74 -16.66
CA ALA A 9 0.55 -28.87 -15.65
C ALA A 9 0.09 -28.49 -14.23
N ASN A 10 0.43 -29.34 -13.26
CA ASN A 10 0.20 -29.13 -11.82
C ASN A 10 0.94 -27.87 -11.31
N PHE A 11 0.43 -27.17 -10.29
CA PHE A 11 0.99 -25.90 -9.78
C PHE A 11 2.51 -25.93 -9.53
N LEU A 12 3.03 -27.02 -8.95
CA LEU A 12 4.46 -27.22 -8.71
C LEU A 12 5.28 -27.32 -10.01
N SER A 13 4.72 -27.93 -11.06
CA SER A 13 5.38 -28.04 -12.37
C SER A 13 5.44 -26.72 -13.12
N LYS A 14 4.51 -25.79 -12.87
CA LYS A 14 4.56 -24.42 -13.40
C LYS A 14 5.68 -23.62 -12.73
N TYR A 15 5.82 -23.75 -11.40
CA TYR A 15 6.84 -23.04 -10.63
C TYR A 15 8.27 -23.49 -10.98
N PHE A 16 8.49 -24.79 -11.12
CA PHE A 16 9.80 -25.34 -11.48
C PHE A 16 10.07 -25.41 -13.00
N PHE A 17 9.20 -24.86 -13.84
CA PHE A 17 9.33 -24.89 -15.31
C PHE A 17 9.60 -26.28 -15.93
N TRP A 18 9.23 -27.36 -15.24
CA TRP A 18 9.54 -28.74 -15.65
C TRP A 18 8.91 -29.11 -17.01
N TRP A 19 7.86 -28.40 -17.40
CA TRP A 19 7.19 -28.53 -18.70
C TRP A 19 8.07 -28.12 -19.90
N THR A 20 9.17 -27.39 -19.67
CA THR A 20 10.12 -26.95 -20.72
C THR A 20 11.21 -27.97 -21.02
N THR A 21 11.51 -28.89 -20.09
CA THR A 21 12.56 -29.92 -20.23
C THR A 21 12.46 -30.77 -21.51
N PRO A 22 11.28 -31.28 -21.93
CA PRO A 22 11.18 -32.03 -23.18
C PRO A 22 11.41 -31.15 -24.43
N LEU A 23 11.14 -29.85 -24.35
CA LEU A 23 11.38 -28.89 -25.44
C LEU A 23 12.88 -28.60 -25.60
N LEU A 24 13.59 -28.35 -24.49
CA LEU A 24 15.04 -28.17 -24.51
C LEU A 24 15.78 -29.41 -25.03
N ARG A 25 15.34 -30.62 -24.63
CA ARG A 25 15.95 -31.87 -25.10
C ARG A 25 15.80 -32.08 -26.60
N LYS A 26 14.63 -31.73 -27.18
CA LYS A 26 14.40 -31.79 -28.64
C LYS A 26 15.30 -30.80 -29.38
N GLY A 27 15.47 -29.57 -28.87
CA GLY A 27 16.33 -28.57 -29.49
C GLY A 27 17.82 -28.87 -29.43
N PHE A 28 18.26 -29.68 -28.48
CA PHE A 28 19.64 -30.15 -28.42
C PHE A 28 19.92 -31.27 -29.45
N GLN A 29 18.90 -32.03 -29.84
CA GLN A 29 19.05 -33.18 -30.75
C GLN A 29 18.74 -32.85 -32.21
N LYS A 30 17.89 -31.85 -32.48
CA LYS A 30 17.48 -31.44 -33.84
C LYS A 30 17.25 -29.93 -33.92
N LYS A 31 17.50 -29.34 -35.10
CA LYS A 31 17.19 -27.93 -35.38
C LYS A 31 15.67 -27.72 -35.32
N LEU A 32 15.19 -26.82 -34.46
CA LEU A 32 13.75 -26.58 -34.26
C LEU A 32 13.09 -26.09 -35.55
N GLU A 33 11.98 -26.73 -35.93
CA GLU A 33 11.07 -26.23 -36.96
C GLU A 33 9.91 -25.45 -36.32
N LEU A 34 9.35 -24.48 -37.06
CA LEU A 34 8.29 -23.58 -36.59
C LEU A 34 7.00 -24.31 -36.18
N THR A 35 6.84 -25.57 -36.59
CA THR A 35 5.71 -26.46 -36.32
C THR A 35 5.75 -27.08 -34.92
N ASP A 36 6.93 -27.16 -34.29
CA ASP A 36 7.16 -27.69 -32.93
C ASP A 36 7.01 -26.62 -31.83
N VAL A 37 6.78 -25.36 -32.21
CA VAL A 37 6.55 -24.26 -31.25
C VAL A 37 5.10 -24.33 -30.73
N TYR A 38 4.96 -24.43 -29.42
CA TYR A 38 3.65 -24.47 -28.76
C TYR A 38 2.88 -23.18 -28.97
N LYS A 39 1.55 -23.29 -29.13
CA LYS A 39 0.65 -22.13 -29.18
C LYS A 39 0.72 -21.39 -27.84
N ALA A 40 0.71 -20.05 -27.90
CA ALA A 40 0.60 -19.23 -26.69
C ALA A 40 -0.62 -19.70 -25.86
N PRO A 41 -0.46 -19.83 -24.53
CA PRO A 41 -1.55 -20.25 -23.66
C PRO A 41 -2.74 -19.30 -23.83
N SER A 42 -3.95 -19.84 -23.76
CA SER A 42 -5.19 -19.09 -23.95
C SER A 42 -5.36 -17.88 -23.02
N PHE A 43 -4.61 -17.84 -21.92
CA PHE A 43 -4.55 -16.72 -20.98
C PHE A 43 -3.77 -15.49 -21.50
N ASP A 44 -2.75 -15.70 -22.33
CA ASP A 44 -1.90 -14.63 -22.89
C ASP A 44 -2.38 -14.15 -24.27
N LEU A 45 -3.59 -14.54 -24.67
CA LEU A 45 -4.21 -14.00 -25.87
C LEU A 45 -4.47 -12.50 -25.68
N ALA A 46 -3.95 -11.69 -26.62
CA ALA A 46 -4.02 -10.23 -26.58
C ALA A 46 -5.45 -9.72 -26.37
N ASP A 47 -6.45 -10.40 -26.95
CA ASP A 47 -7.86 -10.02 -26.86
C ASP A 47 -8.40 -10.13 -25.42
N ASN A 48 -8.01 -11.16 -24.67
CA ASN A 48 -8.44 -11.35 -23.28
C ASN A 48 -7.74 -10.35 -22.35
N LEU A 49 -6.45 -10.05 -22.61
CA LEU A 49 -5.73 -9.03 -21.87
C LEU A 49 -6.29 -7.63 -22.11
N SER A 50 -6.64 -7.28 -23.36
CA SER A 50 -7.19 -5.95 -23.68
C SER A 50 -8.55 -5.75 -23.01
N GLU A 51 -9.44 -6.75 -23.05
CA GLU A 51 -10.77 -6.65 -22.46
C GLU A 51 -10.73 -6.56 -20.93
N ARG A 52 -9.77 -7.23 -20.29
CA ARG A 52 -9.52 -7.09 -18.84
C ARG A 52 -8.96 -5.71 -18.52
N LEU A 53 -8.00 -5.23 -19.31
CA LEU A 53 -7.38 -3.93 -19.10
C LEU A 53 -8.40 -2.79 -19.25
N GLU A 54 -9.25 -2.83 -20.27
CA GLU A 54 -10.31 -1.84 -20.48
C GLU A 54 -11.28 -1.79 -19.29
N ARG A 55 -11.68 -2.95 -18.76
CA ARG A 55 -12.48 -3.01 -17.53
C ARG A 55 -11.74 -2.39 -16.34
N PHE A 56 -10.47 -2.74 -16.11
CA PHE A 56 -9.71 -2.15 -15.01
C PHE A 56 -9.56 -0.63 -15.15
N VAL A 57 -9.21 -0.13 -16.33
CA VAL A 57 -9.01 1.30 -16.57
C VAL A 57 -10.29 2.11 -16.36
N VAL A 58 -11.47 1.56 -16.66
CA VAL A 58 -12.75 2.27 -16.48
C VAL A 58 -13.21 2.29 -15.02
N TYR A 59 -12.97 1.24 -14.24
CA TYR A 59 -13.40 1.18 -12.82
C TYR A 59 -12.40 1.79 -11.84
N MET A 60 -11.11 1.83 -12.18
CA MET A 60 -10.05 2.30 -11.28
C MET A 60 -10.18 3.76 -10.84
N PRO A 61 -10.57 4.75 -11.67
CA PRO A 61 -10.63 6.15 -11.25
C PRO A 61 -11.61 6.36 -10.08
N ARG A 62 -12.74 5.67 -10.06
CA ARG A 62 -13.76 5.89 -9.01
C ARG A 62 -13.35 5.31 -7.66
N VAL A 63 -12.73 4.13 -7.67
CA VAL A 63 -12.31 3.44 -6.44
C VAL A 63 -11.04 4.07 -5.88
N PHE A 64 -10.07 4.43 -6.72
CA PHE A 64 -8.86 5.12 -6.28
C PHE A 64 -9.16 6.49 -5.66
N TRP A 65 -10.06 7.27 -6.27
CA TRP A 65 -10.44 8.58 -5.72
C TRP A 65 -11.20 8.48 -4.41
N CYS A 66 -11.98 7.41 -4.20
CA CYS A 66 -12.70 7.21 -2.95
C CYS A 66 -11.74 6.80 -1.81
N CYS A 67 -10.81 5.86 -2.09
CA CYS A 67 -9.81 5.44 -1.12
C CYS A 67 -8.81 6.55 -0.77
N SER A 68 -8.38 7.35 -1.75
CA SER A 68 -7.48 8.47 -1.50
C SER A 68 -8.15 9.56 -0.67
N TYR A 69 -9.42 9.87 -0.94
CA TYR A 69 -10.17 10.87 -0.17
C TYR A 69 -10.34 10.47 1.29
N VAL A 70 -10.71 9.21 1.56
CA VAL A 70 -10.84 8.70 2.94
C VAL A 70 -9.50 8.75 3.68
N TYR A 71 -8.41 8.35 3.02
CA TYR A 71 -7.07 8.40 3.62
C TYR A 71 -6.66 9.84 3.96
N ILE A 72 -6.87 10.79 3.04
CA ILE A 72 -6.56 12.21 3.26
C ILE A 72 -7.39 12.77 4.43
N TYR A 73 -8.69 12.42 4.49
CA TYR A 73 -9.57 12.88 5.57
C TYR A 73 -9.11 12.38 6.94
N ILE A 74 -8.79 11.08 7.05
CA ILE A 74 -8.28 10.49 8.30
C ILE A 74 -6.98 11.15 8.72
N TYR A 75 -6.05 11.37 7.78
CA TYR A 75 -4.77 12.01 8.07
C TYR A 75 -4.94 13.44 8.59
N ILE A 76 -5.80 14.23 7.95
CA ILE A 76 -6.11 15.61 8.39
C ILE A 76 -6.72 15.60 9.79
N TYR A 77 -7.68 14.69 10.06
CA TYR A 77 -8.33 14.59 11.36
C TYR A 77 -7.32 14.27 12.48
N ILE A 78 -6.43 13.30 12.25
CA ILE A 78 -5.37 12.93 13.20
C ILE A 78 -4.44 14.12 13.44
N TYR A 79 -4.05 14.84 12.39
CA TYR A 79 -3.17 16.00 12.51
C TYR A 79 -3.82 17.12 13.35
N ILE A 80 -5.09 17.44 13.10
CA ILE A 80 -5.83 18.45 13.87
C ILE A 80 -5.95 18.03 15.34
N TYR A 81 -6.23 16.75 15.60
CA TYR A 81 -6.38 16.25 16.97
C TYR A 81 -5.06 16.33 17.75
N ASN A 82 -3.94 15.97 17.11
CA ASN A 82 -2.62 16.13 17.71
C ASN A 82 -2.28 17.60 17.99
N LEU A 83 -2.57 18.48 17.04
CA LEU A 83 -2.35 19.92 17.23
C LEU A 83 -3.17 20.45 18.41
N TYR A 84 -4.44 20.06 18.51
CA TYR A 84 -5.31 20.44 19.62
C TYR A 84 -4.77 19.96 20.97
N ILE A 85 -4.31 18.71 21.05
CA ILE A 85 -3.68 18.16 22.25
C ILE A 85 -2.42 18.95 22.62
N CYS A 86 -1.54 19.24 21.66
CA CYS A 86 -0.33 20.02 21.91
C CYS A 86 -0.66 21.42 22.45
N ILE A 87 -1.67 22.10 21.88
CA ILE A 87 -2.13 23.40 22.36
C ILE A 87 -2.69 23.28 23.78
N TYR A 88 -3.51 22.25 24.05
CA TYR A 88 -4.08 22.02 25.36
C TYR A 88 -3.00 21.80 26.42
N ILE A 89 -2.01 20.94 26.15
CA ILE A 89 -0.87 20.69 27.04
C ILE A 89 -0.08 21.98 27.27
N TYR A 90 0.18 22.76 26.22
CA TYR A 90 0.89 24.03 26.35
C TYR A 90 0.15 25.02 27.25
N ILE A 91 -1.17 25.16 27.09
CA ILE A 91 -2.00 26.01 27.94
C ILE A 91 -1.96 25.54 29.40
N TYR A 92 -2.05 24.22 29.63
CA TYR A 92 -1.97 23.66 30.99
C TYR A 92 -0.63 23.95 31.66
N MET A 93 0.47 23.71 30.95
CA MET A 93 1.82 24.04 31.46
C MET A 93 1.96 25.53 31.77
N TYR A 94 1.43 26.39 30.91
CA TYR A 94 1.47 27.83 31.12
C TYR A 94 0.64 28.25 32.34
N LEU A 95 -0.56 27.68 32.50
CA LEU A 95 -1.43 27.95 33.64
C LEU A 95 -0.79 27.52 34.97
N GLU A 96 -0.14 26.36 35.01
CA GLU A 96 0.59 25.86 36.18
C GLU A 96 1.79 26.75 36.53
N SER A 97 2.50 27.25 35.51
CA SER A 97 3.60 28.21 35.68
C SER A 97 3.11 29.57 36.21
N CYS A 98 1.94 30.04 35.78
CA CYS A 98 1.33 31.24 36.32
C CYS A 98 0.83 31.06 37.76
N CYS A 99 0.30 29.88 38.09
CA CYS A 99 -0.21 29.59 39.43
C CYS A 99 0.92 29.55 40.46
N SER A 100 2.04 28.90 40.12
CA SER A 100 3.23 28.86 40.97
C SER A 100 3.87 30.25 41.19
N LEU A 101 3.95 31.09 40.15
CA LEU A 101 4.40 32.48 40.28
C LEU A 101 3.48 33.34 41.17
N LEU A 102 2.17 33.10 41.12
CA LEU A 102 1.20 33.82 41.95
C LEU A 102 1.30 33.40 43.43
N GLU A 103 1.60 32.14 43.69
CA GLU A 103 1.79 31.59 45.03
C GLU A 103 3.06 32.12 45.71
N ASP A 104 4.14 32.32 44.93
CA ASP A 104 5.36 32.96 45.42
C ASP A 104 5.17 34.46 45.68
N ALA A 105 4.48 35.18 44.79
CA ALA A 105 4.12 36.59 45.02
C ALA A 105 3.20 36.78 46.24
N GLY A 106 2.30 35.82 46.52
CA GLY A 106 1.46 35.81 47.72
C GLY A 106 2.24 35.55 49.01
N ARG A 107 3.32 34.75 48.95
CA ARG A 107 4.22 34.50 50.08
C ARG A 107 5.04 35.74 50.45
N ASP A 108 5.52 36.48 49.47
CA ASP A 108 6.32 37.69 49.68
C ASP A 108 5.49 38.85 50.25
N GLY A 109 4.19 38.92 49.90
CA GLY A 109 3.25 39.91 50.45
C GLY A 109 2.90 39.69 51.93
N HIS A 110 3.02 38.46 52.45
CA HIS A 110 2.74 38.15 53.87
C HIS A 110 3.95 38.48 54.79
N LEU A 111 5.16 38.68 54.24
CA LEU A 111 6.33 39.06 55.04
C LEU A 111 6.42 40.57 55.36
N HIS A 112 5.55 41.39 54.78
CA HIS A 112 5.55 42.84 54.96
C HIS A 112 4.37 43.37 55.82
N ILE A 113 3.54 42.49 56.35
CA ILE A 113 2.43 42.82 57.25
C ILE A 113 2.56 41.98 58.53
N GLU A 114 3.63 42.21 59.30
CA GLU A 114 3.54 42.06 60.75
C GLU A 114 3.81 43.45 61.37
N PRO A 115 2.99 43.87 62.35
CA PRO A 115 2.97 45.21 62.91
C PRO A 115 4.23 45.61 63.71
#